data_AF-A0A671EMU1-F1
#
_entry.id   AF-A0A671EMU1-F1
#
_cell.length_a   1.000
_cell.length_b   1.000
_cell.length_c   1.000
_cell.angle_alpha   90.00
_cell.angle_beta   90.00
_cell.angle_gamma   90.00
#
_symmetry.space_group_name_H-M   'P 1'
#
loop_
_entity.id
_entity.type
_entity.pdbx_description
1 polymer ?
#
loop_
_entity_poly.entity_id
_entity_poly.type
_entity_poly.pdbx_seq_one_letter_code
_entity_poly.pdbx_strand_id
1 'polypeptide(L)'
;IDIHKYVAKVSYSSDFAKLKPEYLEPLFEKTKLFSQFLGEKRWFAGHKITIVDFLAYDILDLLHIFEPRLLDAFPNLKDFMRTYLKKNEKPSHSHGPPGVPLSCNLP
;
A
#
# COMPACT_ATOMS: atom_id res chain seq x y z
N ILE A 1 -13.15 -0.66 10.02
CA ILE A 1 -13.13 -1.25 8.66
C ILE A 1 -11.70 -1.63 8.31
N ASP A 2 -11.48 -2.93 8.13
CA ASP A 2 -10.23 -3.55 7.70
C ASP A 2 -10.10 -3.44 6.17
N ILE A 3 -9.01 -2.84 5.67
CA ILE A 3 -8.81 -2.58 4.23
C ILE A 3 -8.65 -3.89 3.46
N HIS A 4 -7.99 -4.90 4.03
CA HIS A 4 -7.81 -6.19 3.36
C HIS A 4 -9.16 -6.87 3.14
N LYS A 5 -10.01 -6.90 4.17
CA LYS A 5 -11.36 -7.46 4.06
C LYS A 5 -12.21 -6.69 3.05
N TYR A 6 -12.06 -5.37 3.01
CA TYR A 6 -12.82 -4.52 2.13
C TYR A 6 -12.44 -4.73 0.65
N VAL A 7 -11.14 -4.74 0.35
CA VAL A 7 -10.62 -5.06 -0.99
C VAL A 7 -11.01 -6.48 -1.39
N ALA A 8 -10.82 -7.47 -0.51
CA ALA A 8 -11.17 -8.87 -0.80
C ALA A 8 -12.67 -9.04 -1.13
N LYS A 9 -13.56 -8.40 -0.36
CA LYS A 9 -15.01 -8.46 -0.59
C LYS A 9 -15.39 -7.98 -2.00
N VAL A 10 -14.74 -6.90 -2.47
CA VAL A 10 -15.04 -6.33 -3.80
C VAL A 10 -14.41 -7.19 -4.88
N SER A 11 -13.13 -7.52 -4.76
CA SER A 11 -12.36 -8.25 -5.78
C SER A 11 -12.92 -9.64 -6.11
N TYR A 12 -13.49 -10.34 -5.12
CA TYR A 12 -14.09 -11.66 -5.34
C TYR A 12 -15.60 -11.63 -5.65
N SER A 13 -16.20 -10.44 -5.73
CA SER A 13 -17.61 -10.30 -6.10
C SER A 13 -17.80 -10.44 -7.61
N SER A 14 -18.86 -11.15 -8.02
CA SER A 14 -19.30 -11.22 -9.41
C SER A 14 -19.71 -9.86 -9.99
N ASP A 15 -20.07 -8.90 -9.13
CA ASP A 15 -20.47 -7.54 -9.49
C ASP A 15 -19.34 -6.50 -9.29
N PHE A 16 -18.07 -6.93 -9.30
CA PHE A 16 -16.90 -6.07 -9.10
C PHE A 16 -16.99 -4.72 -9.82
N ALA A 17 -17.29 -4.71 -11.12
CA ALA A 17 -17.31 -3.49 -11.93
C ALA A 17 -18.38 -2.47 -11.46
N LYS A 18 -19.49 -2.94 -10.89
CA LYS A 18 -20.57 -2.09 -10.37
C LYS A 18 -20.26 -1.59 -8.96
N LEU A 19 -19.64 -2.44 -8.13
CA LEU A 19 -19.36 -2.14 -6.73
C LEU A 19 -18.10 -1.30 -6.55
N LYS A 20 -17.11 -1.42 -7.45
CA LYS A 20 -15.83 -0.73 -7.34
C LYS A 20 -15.98 0.79 -7.07
N PRO A 21 -16.81 1.57 -7.79
CA PRO A 21 -16.93 3.01 -7.55
C PRO A 21 -17.43 3.37 -6.16
N GLU A 22 -18.45 2.66 -5.66
CA GLU A 22 -19.02 2.88 -4.32
C GLU A 22 -18.00 2.59 -3.22
N TYR A 23 -17.12 1.61 -3.46
CA TYR A 23 -16.11 1.19 -2.50
C TYR A 23 -14.82 2.05 -2.58
N LEU A 24 -14.61 2.80 -3.66
CA LEU A 24 -13.44 3.67 -3.78
C LEU A 24 -13.50 4.88 -2.85
N GLU A 25 -14.67 5.47 -2.62
CA GLU A 25 -14.84 6.63 -1.73
C GLU A 25 -14.35 6.35 -0.29
N PRO A 26 -14.83 5.29 0.40
CA PRO A 26 -14.33 4.95 1.73
C PRO A 26 -12.85 4.61 1.77
N LEU A 27 -12.30 4.03 0.69
CA LEU A 27 -10.87 3.74 0.58
C LEU A 27 -10.05 5.03 0.43
N PHE A 28 -10.53 5.98 -0.37
CA PHE A 28 -9.89 7.28 -0.55
C PHE A 28 -9.80 8.03 0.78
N GLU A 29 -10.89 8.15 1.52
CA GLU A 29 -10.89 8.84 2.83
C GLU A 29 -9.98 8.14 3.85
N LYS A 30 -9.89 6.80 3.84
CA LYS A 30 -8.91 6.08 4.66
C LYS A 30 -7.47 6.36 4.25
N THR A 31 -7.21 6.40 2.95
CA THR A 31 -5.87 6.68 2.41
C THR A 31 -5.44 8.09 2.76
N LYS A 32 -6.37 9.05 2.72
CA LYS A 32 -6.17 10.42 3.19
C LYS A 32 -5.79 10.47 4.66
N LEU A 33 -6.43 9.68 5.53
CA LEU A 33 -6.03 9.58 6.94
C LEU A 33 -4.60 9.06 7.11
N PHE A 34 -4.17 8.07 6.32
CA PHE A 34 -2.77 7.62 6.33
C PHE A 34 -1.81 8.72 5.88
N SER A 35 -2.15 9.44 4.81
CA SER A 35 -1.36 10.57 4.32
C SER A 35 -1.23 11.66 5.39
N GLN A 36 -2.32 12.02 6.07
CA GLN A 36 -2.31 13.00 7.16
C GLN A 36 -1.49 12.51 8.36
N PHE A 37 -1.62 11.23 8.73
CA PHE A 37 -0.90 10.66 9.85
C PHE A 37 0.62 10.60 9.61
N LEU A 38 1.02 10.21 8.40
CA LEU A 38 2.41 10.25 7.97
C LEU A 38 2.90 11.70 7.98
N GLY A 39 2.12 12.62 7.39
CA GLY A 39 2.47 14.03 7.30
C GLY A 39 3.84 14.22 6.67
N GLU A 40 4.73 14.88 7.41
CA GLU A 40 6.14 15.11 7.04
C GLU A 40 7.10 14.04 7.58
N LYS A 41 6.59 13.06 8.35
CA LYS A 41 7.43 12.01 8.93
C LYS A 41 7.94 11.10 7.82
N ARG A 42 9.17 10.62 7.98
CA ARG A 42 9.76 9.65 7.05
C ARG A 42 9.13 8.26 7.16
N TRP A 43 8.75 7.86 8.38
CA TRP A 43 8.15 6.57 8.71
C TRP A 43 6.90 6.79 9.56
N PHE A 44 5.93 5.88 9.50
CA PHE A 44 4.72 5.94 10.32
C PHE A 44 5.05 5.91 11.82
N ALA A 45 6.08 5.16 12.21
CA ALA A 45 6.59 5.12 13.58
C ALA A 45 7.55 6.28 13.92
N GLY A 46 7.75 7.25 13.01
CA GLY A 46 8.58 8.42 13.21
C GLY A 46 9.97 8.31 12.58
N HIS A 47 11.01 8.19 13.40
CA HIS A 47 12.40 8.36 12.94
C HIS A 47 13.05 7.07 12.44
N LYS A 48 12.67 5.92 13.01
CA LYS A 48 13.23 4.61 12.66
C LYS A 48 12.14 3.75 12.03
N ILE A 49 12.56 2.87 11.11
CA ILE A 49 11.69 1.85 10.54
C ILE A 49 11.34 0.82 11.62
N THR A 50 10.09 0.40 11.64
CA THR A 50 9.54 -0.59 12.58
C THR A 50 8.61 -1.55 11.85
N ILE A 51 8.09 -2.56 12.57
CA ILE A 51 7.08 -3.49 12.04
C ILE A 51 5.81 -2.75 11.58
N VAL A 52 5.47 -1.61 12.21
CA VAL A 52 4.31 -0.79 11.81
C VAL A 52 4.47 -0.26 10.39
N ASP A 53 5.69 0.07 9.97
CA ASP A 53 5.96 0.56 8.62
C ASP A 53 5.81 -0.54 7.58
N PHE A 54 6.11 -1.79 7.92
CA PHE A 54 5.83 -2.93 7.05
C PHE A 54 4.32 -3.12 6.86
N LEU A 55 3.52 -3.04 7.94
CA LEU A 55 2.05 -3.13 7.84
C LEU A 55 1.46 -1.98 7.01
N ALA A 56 1.98 -0.76 7.19
CA ALA A 56 1.58 0.38 6.38
C ALA A 56 1.95 0.17 4.89
N TYR A 57 3.14 -0.35 4.62
CA TYR A 57 3.56 -0.69 3.26
C TYR A 57 2.64 -1.74 2.63
N ASP A 58 2.34 -2.84 3.33
CA ASP A 58 1.49 -3.94 2.86
C ASP A 58 0.07 -3.44 2.48
N ILE A 59 -0.50 -2.58 3.31
CA ILE A 59 -1.81 -1.96 3.03
C ILE A 59 -1.73 -1.04 1.80
N LEU A 60 -0.70 -0.20 1.68
CA LEU A 60 -0.55 0.72 0.55
C LEU A 60 -0.27 -0.03 -0.76
N ASP A 61 0.49 -1.11 -0.70
CA ASP A 61 0.77 -1.99 -1.83
C ASP A 61 -0.51 -2.67 -2.33
N LEU A 62 -1.32 -3.20 -1.42
CA LEU A 62 -2.65 -3.74 -1.75
C LEU A 62 -3.56 -2.69 -2.41
N LEU A 63 -3.57 -1.47 -1.89
CA LEU A 63 -4.35 -0.37 -2.48
C LEU A 63 -3.85 0.01 -3.88
N HIS A 64 -2.52 -0.01 -4.09
CA HIS A 64 -1.92 0.27 -5.38
C HIS A 64 -2.28 -0.80 -6.42
N ILE A 65 -2.29 -2.08 -6.03
CA ILE A 65 -2.73 -3.18 -6.89
C ILE A 65 -4.23 -3.05 -7.22
N PHE A 66 -5.05 -2.63 -6.26
CA PHE A 66 -6.50 -2.53 -6.43
C PHE A 66 -6.95 -1.35 -7.31
N GLU A 67 -6.40 -0.16 -7.08
CA GLU A 67 -6.60 1.02 -7.92
C GLU A 67 -5.31 1.86 -7.94
N PRO A 68 -4.46 1.71 -8.98
CA PRO A 68 -3.15 2.37 -9.04
C PRO A 68 -3.21 3.89 -8.90
N ARG A 69 -4.29 4.51 -9.43
CA ARG A 69 -4.51 5.96 -9.43
C ARG A 69 -4.93 6.51 -8.08
N LEU A 70 -5.36 5.67 -7.13
CA LEU A 70 -5.81 6.12 -5.81
C LEU A 70 -4.69 6.85 -5.07
N LEU A 71 -3.45 6.38 -5.21
CA LEU A 71 -2.28 6.97 -4.56
C LEU A 71 -1.78 8.24 -5.26
N ASP A 72 -2.25 8.56 -6.48
CA ASP A 72 -1.84 9.77 -7.22
C ASP A 72 -2.17 11.05 -6.45
N ALA A 73 -3.24 11.03 -5.64
CA ALA A 73 -3.63 12.14 -4.78
C ALA A 73 -2.74 12.31 -3.54
N PHE A 74 -1.86 11.35 -3.22
CA PHE A 74 -1.11 11.30 -1.97
C PHE A 74 0.39 11.10 -2.21
N PRO A 75 1.12 12.13 -2.68
CA PRO A 75 2.54 12.00 -3.05
C PRO A 75 3.44 11.55 -1.89
N ASN A 76 3.14 11.95 -0.65
CA ASN A 76 3.91 11.54 0.53
C ASN A 76 3.84 10.01 0.79
N LEU A 77 2.69 9.38 0.51
CA LEU A 77 2.54 7.93 0.63
C LEU A 77 3.34 7.18 -0.44
N LYS A 78 3.37 7.71 -1.68
CA LYS A 78 4.22 7.15 -2.74
C LYS A 78 5.70 7.26 -2.40
N ASP A 79 6.11 8.40 -1.85
CA ASP A 79 7.49 8.61 -1.41
C ASP A 79 7.88 7.68 -0.28
N PHE A 80 6.96 7.42 0.67
CA PHE A 80 7.12 6.40 1.69
C PHE A 80 7.36 5.01 1.07
N MET A 81 6.49 4.55 0.17
CA MET A 81 6.62 3.24 -0.48
C MET A 81 7.95 3.11 -1.23
N ARG A 82 8.32 4.12 -2.02
CA ARG A 82 9.60 4.14 -2.76
C ARG A 82 10.80 4.08 -1.81
N THR A 83 10.74 4.81 -0.69
CA THR A 83 11.81 4.83 0.32
C THR A 83 11.91 3.49 1.04
N TYR A 84 10.77 2.86 1.33
CA TYR A 84 10.70 1.53 1.94
C TYR A 84 11.35 0.48 1.03
N LEU A 85 10.95 0.43 -0.25
CA LEU A 85 11.50 -0.51 -1.24
C LEU A 85 13.01 -0.39 -1.39
N LYS A 86 13.51 0.82 -1.67
CA LYS A 86 14.96 1.08 -1.81
C LYS A 86 15.78 0.65 -0.59
N LYS A 87 15.20 0.71 0.61
CA LYS A 87 15.89 0.32 1.84
C LYS A 87 15.92 -1.20 2.04
N ASN A 88 14.93 -1.91 1.53
CA ASN A 88 14.84 -3.37 1.57
C ASN A 88 15.57 -4.05 0.41
N GLU A 89 15.88 -3.33 -0.67
CA GLU A 89 16.72 -3.79 -1.79
C GLU A 89 18.22 -3.93 -1.46
N LYS A 90 18.65 -3.70 -0.21
CA LYS A 90 20.07 -3.88 0.15
C LYS A 90 20.50 -5.34 -0.08
N PRO A 91 21.70 -5.56 -0.65
CA PRO A 91 22.08 -6.85 -1.19
C PRO A 91 22.14 -7.88 -0.08
N SER A 92 21.30 -8.90 -0.22
CA SER A 92 21.37 -10.17 0.49
C SER A 92 22.80 -10.70 0.46
N HIS A 93 23.51 -10.61 1.59
CA HIS A 93 24.39 -11.70 1.97
C HIS A 93 23.53 -12.79 2.59
N SER A 94 23.50 -13.93 1.90
CA SER A 94 23.21 -15.29 2.37
C SER A 94 21.80 -15.62 2.92
N HIS A 95 21.09 -16.40 2.10
CA HIS A 95 20.19 -17.51 2.44
C HIS A 95 18.83 -17.20 3.11
N GLY A 96 17.90 -16.63 2.34
CA GLY A 96 16.45 -16.76 2.54
C GLY A 96 15.77 -16.93 1.18
N PRO A 97 14.58 -17.57 1.08
CA PRO A 97 13.92 -17.79 -0.19
C PRO A 97 13.64 -16.43 -0.85
N PRO A 98 13.87 -16.31 -2.16
CA PRO A 98 13.84 -15.03 -2.87
C PRO A 98 12.48 -14.35 -2.66
N GLY A 99 12.55 -13.10 -2.20
CA GLY A 99 11.39 -12.23 -2.09
C GLY A 99 10.65 -12.18 -3.43
N VAL A 100 9.33 -12.36 -3.35
CA VAL A 100 8.46 -12.22 -4.52
C VAL A 100 8.63 -10.79 -5.04
N PRO A 101 9.03 -10.59 -6.30
CA PRO A 101 9.10 -9.25 -6.88
C PRO A 101 7.68 -8.68 -6.89
N LEU A 102 7.45 -7.56 -6.19
CA LEU A 102 6.21 -6.77 -6.26
C LEU A 102 6.14 -5.95 -7.57
N SER A 103 6.57 -6.55 -8.68
CA SER A 103 6.31 -6.02 -10.01
C SER A 103 5.24 -6.89 -10.63
N CYS A 104 3.99 -6.57 -10.31
CA CYS A 104 2.85 -6.95 -11.14
C CYS A 104 2.97 -6.21 -12.49
N ASN A 105 3.86 -6.68 -13.36
CA ASN A 105 3.63 -6.57 -14.79
C ASN A 105 2.55 -7.61 -15.12
N LEU A 106 1.32 -7.17 -15.30
CA LEU A 106 0.36 -7.93 -16.09
C LEU A 106 0.13 -7.16 -17.41
N PRO A 107 -0.10 -7.88 -18.52
CA PRO A 107 -0.08 -7.37 -19.89
C PRO A 107 -1.25 -6.44 -20.22
#